data_AF-A0A3Q0KCS8-F1
#
_entry.id   AF-A0A3Q0KCS8-F1
#
_cell.length_a   1.000
_cell.length_b   1.000
_cell.length_c   1.000
_cell.angle_alpha   90.00
_cell.angle_beta   90.00
_cell.angle_gamma   90.00
#
_symmetry.space_group_name_H-M   'P 1'
#
loop_
_entity.id
_entity.type
_entity.pdbx_description
1 polymer ?
#
loop_
_entity_poly.entity_id
_entity_poly.type
_entity_poly.pdbx_seq_one_letter_code
_entity_poly.pdbx_strand_id
1 'polypeptide(L)'
;MWHDDHKNWKFKKLPQSWLIKNALDRKMIPSSEFRIFKLYIKGLVGYARQDLLSQCSKTIEEQTDGLETNTELVNRGDMSLDNIIGQQKLKYSAARKRAKRILAVLSKTSDV
;
A
#
# COMPACT_ATOMS: atom_id res chain seq x y z
N MET A 1 8.58 19.65 3.48
CA MET A 1 7.71 18.49 3.80
C MET A 1 8.09 17.99 5.20
N TRP A 2 7.36 17.08 5.86
CA TRP A 2 7.66 16.70 7.27
C TRP A 2 9.11 16.23 7.54
N HIS A 3 9.79 15.76 6.48
CA HIS A 3 11.17 15.31 6.50
C HIS A 3 12.19 16.42 6.18
N ASP A 4 11.76 17.56 5.64
CA ASP A 4 12.64 18.72 5.37
C ASP A 4 12.54 19.77 6.47
N ASP A 5 11.40 19.86 7.14
CA ASP A 5 11.11 20.87 8.14
C ASP A 5 10.39 20.25 9.34
N HIS A 6 11.17 19.57 10.17
CA HIS A 6 10.69 18.96 11.41
C HIS A 6 10.15 20.02 12.40
N LYS A 7 10.64 21.27 12.34
CA LYS A 7 10.26 22.33 13.29
C LYS A 7 8.84 22.84 13.05
N ASN A 8 8.41 22.95 11.78
CA ASN A 8 7.07 23.39 11.44
C ASN A 8 6.08 22.25 11.19
N TRP A 9 6.49 20.98 11.36
CA TRP A 9 5.61 19.86 11.13
C TRP A 9 4.55 19.73 12.23
N LYS A 10 3.28 19.91 11.84
CA LYS A 10 2.12 19.58 12.66
C LYS A 10 1.51 18.27 12.19
N PHE A 11 1.30 17.34 13.12
CA PHE A 11 0.58 16.10 12.82
C PHE A 11 -0.81 16.40 12.24
N LYS A 12 -1.14 15.72 11.14
CA LYS A 12 -2.46 15.80 10.49
C LYS A 12 -2.99 14.37 10.27
N LYS A 13 -4.09 14.03 10.94
CA LYS A 13 -4.73 12.70 10.88
C LYS A 13 -5.19 12.32 9.48
N LEU A 14 -5.75 13.27 8.73
CA LEU A 14 -6.25 13.05 7.37
C LEU A 14 -5.13 12.57 6.41
N PRO A 15 -3.98 13.28 6.28
CA PRO A 15 -2.83 12.76 5.53
C PRO A 15 -2.31 11.40 6.00
N GLN A 16 -2.25 11.14 7.32
CA GLN A 16 -1.83 9.82 7.83
C GLN A 16 -2.76 8.71 7.32
N SER A 17 -4.07 8.91 7.50
CA SER A 17 -5.08 7.94 7.08
C SER A 17 -5.04 7.74 5.56
N TRP A 18 -4.88 8.81 4.78
CA TRP A 18 -4.73 8.73 3.32
C TRP A 18 -3.47 7.95 2.91
N LEU A 19 -2.34 8.18 3.57
CA LEU A 19 -1.09 7.46 3.29
C LEU A 19 -1.21 5.97 3.59
N ILE A 20 -1.81 5.60 4.73
CA ILE A 20 -2.00 4.20 5.13
C ILE A 20 -2.94 3.50 4.14
N LYS A 21 -4.11 4.09 3.86
CA LYS A 21 -5.10 3.56 2.91
C LYS A 21 -4.53 3.30 1.51
N ASN A 22 -3.58 4.13 1.07
CA ASN A 22 -3.01 4.06 -0.27
C ASN A 22 -1.59 3.47 -0.30
N ALA A 23 -1.09 2.91 0.81
CA ALA A 23 0.29 2.46 0.97
C ALA A 23 0.75 1.45 -0.12
N LEU A 24 -0.19 0.65 -0.60
CA LEU A 24 0.04 -0.44 -1.54
C LEU A 24 -0.16 -0.02 -3.01
N ASP A 25 -0.85 1.09 -3.28
CA ASP A 25 -1.13 1.56 -4.64
C ASP A 25 0.03 2.41 -5.19
N ARG A 26 0.73 1.87 -6.20
CA ARG A 26 1.87 2.53 -6.85
C ARG A 26 1.47 3.81 -7.58
N LYS A 27 0.21 3.93 -8.04
CA LYS A 27 -0.29 5.15 -8.69
C LYS A 27 -0.49 6.27 -7.67
N MET A 28 -0.95 5.94 -6.47
CA MET A 28 -1.22 6.91 -5.42
C MET A 28 0.04 7.32 -4.66
N ILE A 29 0.95 6.37 -4.42
CA ILE A 29 2.26 6.63 -3.84
C ILE A 29 3.29 6.11 -4.83
N PRO A 30 3.89 6.96 -5.67
CA PRO A 30 4.94 6.54 -6.59
C PRO A 30 6.22 6.11 -5.86
N SER A 31 7.17 5.54 -6.60
CA SER A 31 8.37 4.93 -6.01
C SER A 31 9.28 5.94 -5.31
N SER A 32 9.32 7.19 -5.78
CA SER A 32 10.09 8.30 -5.19
C SER A 32 9.58 8.63 -3.79
N GLU A 33 8.26 8.76 -3.64
CA GLU A 33 7.58 9.13 -2.40
C GLU A 33 7.50 7.94 -1.45
N PHE A 34 7.47 6.71 -1.98
CA PHE A 34 7.51 5.50 -1.15
C PHE A 34 8.77 5.44 -0.29
N ARG A 35 9.90 5.99 -0.75
CA ARG A 35 11.12 6.11 0.06
C ARG A 35 10.87 6.96 1.30
N ILE A 36 10.18 8.09 1.15
CA ILE A 36 9.80 8.98 2.25
C ILE A 36 8.76 8.30 3.14
N PHE A 37 7.76 7.63 2.56
CA PHE A 37 6.75 6.87 3.32
C PHE A 37 7.39 5.79 4.20
N LYS A 38 8.43 5.09 3.72
CA LYS A 38 9.20 4.14 4.56
C LYS A 38 9.84 4.80 5.78
N LEU A 39 10.27 6.04 5.69
CA LEU A 39 10.79 6.78 6.85
C LEU A 39 9.65 7.12 7.82
N TYR A 40 8.50 7.55 7.28
CA TYR A 40 7.31 7.88 8.07
C TYR A 40 6.84 6.70 8.93
N ILE A 41 6.72 5.51 8.32
CA ILE A 41 6.18 4.33 9.01
C ILE A 41 7.08 3.77 10.12
N LYS A 42 8.36 4.17 10.17
CA LYS A 42 9.26 3.78 11.26
C LYS A 42 8.82 4.35 12.61
N GLY A 43 8.20 5.53 12.61
CA GLY A 43 7.64 6.16 13.82
C GLY A 43 6.15 5.88 14.01
N LEU A 44 5.57 4.93 13.26
CA LEU A 44 4.14 4.63 13.35
C LEU A 44 3.86 3.71 14.53
N VAL A 45 2.91 4.11 15.38
CA VAL A 45 2.54 3.39 16.60
C VAL A 45 1.03 3.22 16.71
N GLY A 46 0.59 2.35 17.63
CA GLY A 46 -0.82 2.13 17.94
C GLY A 46 -1.66 1.61 16.77
N TYR A 47 -2.91 2.05 16.69
CA TYR A 47 -3.88 1.59 15.69
C TYR A 47 -3.41 1.79 14.25
N ALA A 48 -2.74 2.91 13.96
CA ALA A 48 -2.27 3.20 12.61
C ALA A 48 -1.23 2.17 12.12
N ARG A 49 -0.38 1.68 13.03
CA ARG A 49 0.57 0.60 12.74
C ARG A 49 -0.15 -0.73 12.52
N GLN A 50 -1.12 -1.06 13.36
CA GLN A 50 -1.90 -2.29 13.27
C GLN A 50 -2.73 -2.35 11.99
N ASP A 51 -3.37 -1.24 11.61
CA ASP A 51 -4.12 -1.11 10.36
C ASP A 51 -3.22 -1.36 9.13
N LEU A 52 -2.04 -0.73 9.11
CA LEU A 52 -1.07 -0.94 8.04
C LEU A 52 -0.56 -2.39 7.97
N LEU A 53 -0.31 -3.03 9.13
CA LEU A 53 0.07 -4.44 9.21
C LEU A 53 -1.03 -5.34 8.65
N SER A 54 -2.27 -5.14 9.09
CA SER A 54 -3.44 -5.91 8.65
C SER A 54 -3.63 -5.83 7.13
N GLN A 55 -3.57 -4.62 6.55
CA GLN A 55 -3.66 -4.43 5.10
C GLN A 55 -2.52 -5.15 4.34
N CYS A 56 -1.30 -5.11 4.88
CA CYS A 56 -0.16 -5.79 4.27
C CYS A 56 -0.31 -7.32 4.34
N SER A 57 -0.73 -7.87 5.48
CA SER A 57 -0.96 -9.31 5.64
C SER A 57 -2.06 -9.80 4.71
N LYS A 58 -3.22 -9.11 4.71
CA LYS A 58 -4.34 -9.43 3.82
C LYS A 58 -3.92 -9.46 2.34
N THR A 59 -3.15 -8.45 1.89
CA THR A 59 -2.65 -8.40 0.51
C THR A 59 -1.67 -9.52 0.16
N ILE A 60 -0.96 -10.06 1.16
CA ILE A 60 -0.05 -11.19 0.97
C ILE A 60 -0.82 -12.51 0.97
N GLU A 61 -1.88 -12.63 1.78
CA GLU A 61 -2.74 -13.81 1.94
C GLU A 61 -3.73 -14.00 0.81
N GLU A 62 -4.32 -12.92 0.25
CA GLU A 62 -5.28 -12.93 -0.88
C GLU A 62 -4.76 -13.63 -2.15
N GLN A 63 -3.52 -14.13 -2.12
CA GLN A 63 -2.98 -15.07 -3.09
C GLN A 63 -3.67 -16.44 -3.14
N THR A 64 -4.55 -16.78 -2.20
CA THR A 64 -5.25 -18.06 -2.21
C THR A 64 -6.60 -18.01 -2.94
N ASP A 65 -7.34 -16.90 -2.91
CA ASP A 65 -8.78 -16.92 -3.28
C ASP A 65 -9.26 -15.83 -4.28
N GLY A 66 -8.43 -14.87 -4.69
CA GLY A 66 -8.93 -13.59 -5.22
C GLY A 66 -9.08 -13.39 -6.74
N LEU A 67 -9.12 -14.44 -7.58
CA LEU A 67 -9.28 -14.26 -9.04
C LEU A 67 -10.74 -14.04 -9.49
N GLU A 68 -11.69 -14.13 -8.57
CA GLU A 68 -13.12 -13.96 -8.84
C GLU A 68 -13.56 -12.55 -8.44
N THR A 69 -13.74 -11.64 -9.40
CA THR A 69 -14.69 -10.50 -9.39
C THR A 69 -14.20 -9.36 -10.30
N ASN A 70 -14.14 -9.59 -11.61
CA ASN A 70 -14.13 -8.48 -12.59
C ASN A 70 -14.98 -8.83 -13.82
N THR A 71 -16.10 -9.53 -13.61
CA THR A 71 -17.05 -9.90 -14.66
C THR A 71 -17.80 -8.69 -15.21
N GLU A 72 -17.85 -7.56 -14.50
CA GLU A 72 -18.57 -6.36 -14.94
C GLU A 72 -17.83 -5.54 -16.02
N LEU A 73 -16.50 -5.62 -16.11
CA LEU A 73 -15.72 -4.85 -17.09
C LEU A 73 -15.69 -5.50 -18.49
N VAL A 74 -15.98 -6.80 -18.59
CA VAL A 74 -15.98 -7.55 -19.86
C VAL A 74 -17.16 -7.15 -20.75
N ASN A 75 -18.28 -6.71 -20.15
CA ASN A 75 -19.51 -6.41 -20.88
C ASN A 75 -19.50 -5.09 -21.68
N ARG A 76 -18.43 -4.28 -21.58
CA ARG A 76 -18.33 -2.97 -22.27
C ARG A 76 -17.45 -2.98 -23.53
N GLY A 77 -17.07 -4.14 -24.05
CA GLY A 77 -16.50 -4.26 -25.41
C GLY A 77 -15.08 -3.71 -25.64
N ASP A 78 -14.46 -3.04 -24.67
CA ASP A 78 -13.25 -2.25 -24.91
C ASP A 78 -11.90 -2.87 -24.43
N MET A 79 -11.87 -4.08 -23.88
CA MET A 79 -10.60 -4.73 -23.51
C MET A 79 -10.65 -6.26 -23.61
N SER A 80 -9.61 -6.87 -24.19
CA SER A 80 -9.41 -8.32 -24.14
C SER A 80 -9.30 -8.79 -22.68
N LEU A 81 -10.02 -9.87 -22.33
CA LEU A 81 -9.99 -10.50 -21.02
C LEU A 81 -8.55 -10.81 -20.57
N ASP A 82 -7.69 -11.21 -21.50
CA ASP A 82 -6.28 -11.49 -21.23
C ASP A 82 -5.51 -10.24 -20.76
N ASN A 83 -5.81 -9.08 -21.34
CA ASN A 83 -5.21 -7.81 -20.93
C ASN A 83 -5.70 -7.41 -19.53
N ILE A 84 -7.00 -7.57 -19.25
CA ILE A 84 -7.59 -7.28 -17.93
C ILE A 84 -6.94 -8.17 -16.86
N ILE A 85 -6.88 -9.47 -17.10
CA ILE A 85 -6.24 -10.44 -16.20
C ILE A 85 -4.75 -10.11 -16.03
N GLY A 86 -4.05 -9.80 -17.12
CA GLY A 86 -2.63 -9.41 -17.10
C GLY A 86 -2.38 -8.16 -16.25
N GLN A 87 -3.18 -7.11 -16.44
CA GLN A 87 -3.10 -5.86 -15.66
C GLN A 87 -3.41 -6.08 -14.19
N GLN A 88 -4.43 -6.89 -13.88
CA GLN A 88 -4.76 -7.26 -12.51
C GLN A 88 -3.59 -8.01 -11.87
N LYS A 89 -3.09 -9.08 -12.50
CA LYS A 89 -1.93 -9.84 -12.02
C LYS A 89 -0.72 -8.93 -11.77
N LEU A 90 -0.43 -7.99 -12.67
CA LEU A 90 0.65 -7.02 -12.49
C LEU A 90 0.41 -6.09 -11.30
N LYS A 91 -0.80 -5.52 -11.15
CA LYS A 91 -1.17 -4.64 -10.03
C LYS A 91 -1.05 -5.37 -8.69
N TYR A 92 -1.63 -6.56 -8.57
CA TYR A 92 -1.52 -7.40 -7.37
C TYR A 92 -0.07 -7.78 -7.06
N SER A 93 0.73 -8.12 -8.09
CA SER A 93 2.15 -8.40 -7.90
C SER A 93 2.93 -7.20 -7.33
N ALA A 94 2.59 -5.98 -7.78
CA ALA A 94 3.22 -4.75 -7.32
C ALA A 94 2.81 -4.44 -5.87
N ALA A 95 1.51 -4.54 -5.55
CA ALA A 95 0.99 -4.35 -4.20
C ALA A 95 1.64 -5.32 -3.21
N ARG A 96 1.74 -6.61 -3.56
CA ARG A 96 2.42 -7.62 -2.73
C ARG A 96 3.90 -7.31 -2.50
N LYS A 97 4.64 -6.90 -3.54
CA LYS A 97 6.04 -6.48 -3.40
C LYS A 97 6.16 -5.29 -2.43
N ARG A 98 5.21 -4.36 -2.44
CA ARG A 98 5.18 -3.24 -1.48
C ARG A 98 4.83 -3.68 -0.07
N ALA A 99 3.81 -4.52 0.10
CA ALA A 99 3.43 -5.08 1.39
C ALA A 99 4.63 -5.75 2.08
N LYS A 100 5.38 -6.60 1.37
CA LYS A 100 6.62 -7.21 1.89
C LYS A 100 7.66 -6.19 2.33
N ARG A 101 7.85 -5.11 1.55
CA ARG A 101 8.79 -4.03 1.89
C ARG A 101 8.35 -3.24 3.12
N ILE A 102 7.04 -3.01 3.29
CA ILE A 102 6.47 -2.33 4.46
C ILE A 102 6.65 -3.20 5.70
N LEU A 103 6.28 -4.49 5.63
CA LEU A 103 6.47 -5.44 6.72
C LEU A 103 7.93 -5.52 7.15
N ALA A 104 8.88 -5.56 6.20
CA ALA A 104 10.31 -5.57 6.50
C ALA A 104 10.83 -4.28 7.18
N VAL A 105 10.12 -3.14 7.05
CA VAL A 105 10.44 -1.92 7.79
C VAL A 105 9.82 -1.96 9.18
N LEU A 106 8.56 -2.38 9.27
CA LEU A 106 7.84 -2.47 10.54
C LEU A 106 8.51 -3.50 11.47
N SER A 107 8.94 -4.65 10.97
CA SER A 107 9.63 -5.69 11.76
C SER A 107 10.98 -5.25 12.33
N LYS A 108 11.60 -4.20 11.77
CA LYS A 108 12.88 -3.65 12.27
C LYS A 108 12.72 -2.56 13.33
N THR A 109 11.48 -2.14 13.58
CA THR A 109 11.15 -1.00 14.46
C THR A 109 10.36 -1.43 15.68
N SER A 110 10.42 -2.72 16.04
CA SER A 110 9.69 -3.32 17.16
C SER A 110 10.24 -2.94 18.56
N ASP A 111 11.22 -2.05 18.65
CA ASP A 111 11.98 -1.76 19.88
C ASP A 111 11.82 -0.32 20.40
N VAL A 112 10.61 0.25 20.35
CA VAL A 112 10.32 1.52 21.07
C VAL A 112 9.06 1.40 21.90
#